data_AF-A0A2G9Q8K3-F1
#
_entry.id   AF-A0A2G9Q8K3-F1
#
_cell.length_a   1.000
_cell.length_b   1.000
_cell.length_c   1.000
_cell.angle_alpha   90.00
_cell.angle_beta   90.00
_cell.angle_gamma   90.00
#
_symmetry.space_group_name_H-M   'P 1'
#
loop_
_entity.id
_entity.type
_entity.pdbx_description
1 polymer ?
#
loop_
_entity_poly.entity_id
_entity_poly.type
_entity_poly.pdbx_seq_one_letter_code
_entity_poly.pdbx_strand_id
1 'polypeptide(L)'
;MTVQIPTATGVVEKPLCVYEYNLNMGGVDLNDQLLAPYLIARKVRCWYKKVSVYLFQLALLNAYVLYKASGRTGSFLKFQEEIITALLFPDRAVAQLPNPNAVSRLHERHFPHVLSGTPTQRNPQRRCHVCRKQIYRRDTCFYCPSCPDQPGLWIVYIKVQKKIKNTQKHKKKKKAKNCLMVLFLFSLLFSLMVAHYCLLYCSLSFVTVF
;
A
#
# COMPACT_ATOMS: atom_id res chain seq x y z
N MET A 1 43.21 -24.69 5.67
CA MET A 1 42.12 -25.52 5.11
C MET A 1 41.56 -24.80 3.88
N THR A 2 41.61 -25.46 2.73
CA THR A 2 41.09 -24.97 1.44
C THR A 2 39.97 -25.89 0.95
N VAL A 3 39.04 -25.34 0.18
CA VAL A 3 37.91 -26.07 -0.43
C VAL A 3 38.07 -26.02 -1.93
N GLN A 4 37.93 -27.17 -2.59
CA GLN A 4 37.93 -27.27 -4.05
C GLN A 4 36.52 -27.04 -4.59
N ILE A 5 36.36 -26.04 -5.46
CA ILE A 5 35.06 -25.66 -6.02
C ILE A 5 35.08 -25.92 -7.53
N PRO A 6 34.16 -26.76 -8.06
CA PRO A 6 34.05 -26.98 -9.49
C PRO A 6 33.48 -25.73 -10.18
N THR A 7 34.21 -25.20 -11.16
CA THR A 7 33.78 -24.09 -12.03
C THR A 7 33.82 -24.51 -13.49
N ALA A 8 33.16 -23.74 -14.38
CA ALA A 8 33.05 -24.06 -15.81
C ALA A 8 34.42 -24.20 -16.52
N THR A 9 35.48 -23.59 -15.98
CA THR A 9 36.84 -23.62 -16.54
C THR A 9 37.80 -24.54 -15.79
N GLY A 10 37.34 -25.24 -14.75
CA GLY A 10 38.16 -26.15 -13.94
C GLY A 10 37.86 -26.09 -12.43
N VAL A 11 38.65 -26.81 -11.65
CA VAL A 11 38.53 -26.82 -10.19
C VAL A 11 39.40 -25.70 -9.61
N VAL A 12 38.79 -24.79 -8.84
CA VAL A 12 39.47 -23.66 -8.21
C VAL A 12 39.52 -23.90 -6.70
N GLU A 13 40.71 -23.81 -6.12
CA GLU A 13 40.87 -23.84 -4.66
C GLU A 13 40.57 -22.48 -4.05
N LYS A 14 39.71 -22.44 -3.04
CA LYS A 14 39.45 -21.25 -2.24
C LYS A 14 39.74 -21.50 -0.77
N PRO A 15 40.20 -20.49 -0.01
CA PRO A 15 40.26 -20.58 1.44
C PRO A 15 38.88 -20.90 2.02
N LEU A 16 38.83 -21.76 3.04
CA LEU A 16 37.57 -22.14 3.69
C LEU A 16 36.78 -20.91 4.18
N CYS A 17 37.47 -19.92 4.77
CA CYS A 17 36.84 -18.69 5.25
C CYS A 17 36.12 -17.90 4.14
N VAL A 18 36.70 -17.86 2.93
CA VAL A 18 36.11 -17.17 1.78
C VAL A 18 34.93 -17.96 1.23
N TYR A 19 35.00 -19.29 1.27
CA TYR A 19 33.90 -20.15 0.85
C TYR A 19 32.67 -19.99 1.75
N GLU A 20 32.85 -20.12 3.07
CA GLU A 20 31.77 -19.97 4.06
C GLU A 20 31.15 -18.56 4.00
N TYR A 21 31.98 -17.52 3.88
CA TYR A 21 31.49 -16.16 3.70
C TYR A 21 30.56 -16.05 2.48
N ASN A 22 31.01 -16.52 1.30
CA ASN A 22 30.20 -16.44 0.08
C ASN A 22 28.93 -17.29 0.14
N LEU A 23 28.95 -18.40 0.90
CA LEU A 23 27.78 -19.24 1.11
C LEU A 23 26.70 -18.51 1.93
N ASN A 24 27.09 -17.73 2.94
CA ASN A 24 26.17 -17.16 3.92
C ASN A 24 25.79 -15.68 3.69
N MET A 25 26.57 -14.93 2.90
CA MET A 25 26.38 -13.48 2.74
C MET A 25 25.14 -13.05 1.96
N GLY A 26 24.56 -13.93 1.13
CA GLY A 26 23.44 -13.59 0.24
C GLY A 26 22.07 -13.43 0.90
N GLY A 27 21.95 -13.62 2.22
CA GLY A 27 20.67 -13.62 2.91
C GLY A 27 19.91 -12.28 2.83
N VAL A 28 20.64 -11.16 2.96
CA VAL A 28 20.05 -9.81 2.89
C VAL A 28 19.60 -9.49 1.47
N ASP A 29 20.47 -9.74 0.48
CA ASP A 29 20.15 -9.49 -0.93
C ASP A 29 18.97 -10.34 -1.40
N LEU A 30 18.88 -11.60 -0.95
CA LEU A 30 17.74 -12.47 -1.27
C LEU A 30 16.44 -11.93 -0.68
N ASN A 31 16.47 -11.43 0.57
CA ASN A 31 15.31 -10.80 1.19
C ASN A 31 14.87 -9.55 0.41
N ASP A 32 15.81 -8.67 0.06
CA ASP A 32 15.54 -7.48 -0.74
C ASP A 32 14.99 -7.83 -2.13
N GLN A 33 15.51 -8.87 -2.77
CA GLN A 33 14.99 -9.40 -4.04
C GLN A 33 13.55 -9.93 -3.90
N LEU A 34 13.25 -10.67 -2.83
CA LEU A 34 11.91 -11.19 -2.56
C LEU A 34 10.90 -10.06 -2.28
N LEU A 35 11.35 -8.98 -1.64
CA LEU A 35 10.50 -7.82 -1.32
C LEU A 35 10.34 -6.84 -2.48
N ALA A 36 11.34 -6.71 -3.35
CA ALA A 36 11.35 -5.77 -4.48
C ALA A 36 10.04 -5.73 -5.30
N PRO A 37 9.44 -6.85 -5.72
CA PRO A 37 8.18 -6.82 -6.49
C PRO A 37 6.96 -6.38 -5.67
N TYR A 38 7.01 -6.48 -4.34
CA TYR A 38 5.90 -6.12 -3.44
C TYR A 38 6.06 -4.73 -2.79
N LEU A 39 7.14 -4.01 -3.12
CA LEU A 39 7.34 -2.65 -2.66
C LEU A 39 6.26 -1.72 -3.21
N ILE A 40 5.59 -0.99 -2.32
CA ILE A 40 4.58 -0.02 -2.72
C ILE A 40 5.26 1.17 -3.40
N ALA A 41 5.28 1.17 -4.74
CA ALA A 41 5.81 2.24 -5.59
C ALA A 41 5.02 3.56 -5.54
N ARG A 42 4.15 3.76 -4.54
CA ARG A 42 3.35 4.99 -4.42
C ARG A 42 4.23 6.13 -3.93
N LYS A 43 4.26 7.23 -4.69
CA LYS A 43 4.87 8.51 -4.27
C LYS A 43 4.15 9.04 -3.02
N VAL A 44 4.68 8.72 -1.84
CA VAL A 44 4.21 9.24 -0.56
C VAL A 44 5.05 10.44 -0.13
N ARG A 45 4.42 11.58 0.14
CA ARG A 45 5.09 12.81 0.66
C ARG A 45 5.56 12.68 2.13
N CYS A 46 5.52 11.49 2.70
CA CYS A 46 5.73 11.24 4.13
C CYS A 46 6.61 9.99 4.26
N TRP A 47 7.89 10.16 4.58
CA TRP A 47 8.88 9.08 4.63
C TRP A 47 8.50 7.95 5.60
N TYR A 48 7.91 8.29 6.75
CA TYR A 48 7.49 7.32 7.76
C TYR A 48 6.44 6.32 7.27
N LYS A 49 5.60 6.71 6.30
CA LYS A 49 4.62 5.79 5.69
C LYS A 49 5.27 4.76 4.79
N LYS A 50 6.40 5.14 4.17
CA LYS A 50 7.20 4.23 3.36
C LYS A 50 7.84 3.19 4.28
N VAL A 51 8.44 3.65 5.37
CA VAL A 51 9.03 2.77 6.41
C VAL A 51 7.99 1.84 7.02
N SER A 52 6.82 2.36 7.44
CA SER A 52 5.79 1.52 8.06
C SER A 52 5.32 0.40 7.13
N VAL A 53 5.10 0.72 5.84
CA VAL A 53 4.71 -0.28 4.83
C VAL A 53 5.81 -1.31 4.63
N TYR A 54 7.07 -0.88 4.58
CA TYR A 54 8.21 -1.79 4.45
C TYR A 54 8.29 -2.74 5.64
N LEU A 55 8.12 -2.24 6.87
CA LEU A 55 8.08 -3.09 8.07
C LEU A 55 6.95 -4.12 8.03
N PHE A 56 5.76 -3.76 7.54
CA PHE A 56 4.67 -4.72 7.35
C PHE A 56 5.00 -5.79 6.30
N GLN A 57 5.64 -5.42 5.20
CA GLN A 57 6.06 -6.39 4.17
C GLN A 57 7.14 -7.34 4.69
N LEU A 58 8.09 -6.82 5.47
CA LEU A 58 9.12 -7.63 6.12
C LEU A 58 8.52 -8.61 7.13
N ALA A 59 7.55 -8.16 7.94
CA ALA A 59 6.82 -9.02 8.87
C ALA A 59 6.04 -10.14 8.14
N LEU A 60 5.40 -9.82 7.01
CA LEU A 60 4.72 -10.81 6.16
C LEU A 60 5.69 -11.84 5.58
N LEU A 61 6.86 -11.41 5.12
CA LEU A 61 7.87 -12.34 4.60
C LEU A 61 8.39 -13.26 5.71
N ASN A 62 8.64 -12.74 6.91
CA ASN A 62 9.04 -13.55 8.06
C ASN A 62 7.95 -14.56 8.44
N ALA A 63 6.68 -14.14 8.45
CA ALA A 63 5.55 -15.05 8.67
C ALA A 63 5.45 -16.14 7.59
N TYR A 64 5.76 -15.81 6.33
CA TYR A 64 5.80 -16.78 5.24
C TYR A 64 6.94 -17.79 5.38
N VAL A 65 8.11 -17.39 5.90
CA VAL A 65 9.20 -18.33 6.22
C VAL A 65 8.73 -19.34 7.27
N LEU A 66 8.05 -18.89 8.33
CA LEU A 66 7.45 -19.78 9.33
C LEU A 66 6.35 -20.66 8.74
N TYR A 67 5.51 -20.12 7.84
CA TYR A 67 4.49 -20.87 7.13
C TYR A 67 5.11 -22.02 6.33
N LYS A 68 6.21 -21.78 5.60
CA LYS A 68 6.95 -22.83 4.90
C LYS A 68 7.60 -23.84 5.85
N ALA A 69 8.18 -23.36 6.96
CA ALA A 69 8.76 -24.24 7.98
C ALA A 69 7.73 -25.18 8.61
N SER A 70 6.45 -24.79 8.65
CA SER A 70 5.34 -25.64 9.11
C SER A 70 4.91 -26.73 8.12
N GLY A 71 5.65 -26.95 7.04
CA GLY A 71 5.37 -27.99 6.03
C GLY A 71 4.33 -27.59 4.98
N ARG A 72 3.86 -26.34 5.00
CA ARG A 72 2.90 -25.84 4.01
C ARG A 72 3.62 -25.37 2.75
N THR A 73 3.04 -25.70 1.60
CA THR A 73 3.56 -25.30 0.29
C THR A 73 2.67 -24.23 -0.33
N GLY A 74 3.28 -23.28 -1.02
CA GLY A 74 2.57 -22.14 -1.59
C GLY A 74 3.53 -21.06 -2.03
N SER A 75 3.12 -20.23 -2.99
CA SER A 75 3.85 -19.02 -3.34
C SER A 75 3.56 -17.91 -2.34
N PHE A 76 4.48 -16.96 -2.21
CA PHE A 76 4.31 -15.82 -1.29
C PHE A 76 3.05 -15.01 -1.61
N LEU A 77 2.70 -14.89 -2.89
CA LEU A 77 1.49 -14.22 -3.34
C LEU A 77 0.22 -14.90 -2.83
N LYS A 78 0.11 -16.23 -2.94
CA LYS A 78 -1.06 -16.97 -2.41
C LYS A 78 -1.21 -16.79 -0.90
N PHE A 79 -0.08 -16.85 -0.18
CA PHE A 79 -0.06 -16.58 1.26
C PHE A 79 -0.56 -15.17 1.60
N GLN A 80 -0.17 -14.15 0.82
CA GLN A 80 -0.69 -12.79 0.99
C GLN A 80 -2.20 -12.71 0.73
N GLU A 81 -2.72 -13.39 -0.30
CA GLU A 81 -4.16 -13.42 -0.61
C GLU A 81 -4.96 -14.07 0.52
N GLU A 82 -4.47 -15.16 1.10
CA GLU A 82 -5.09 -15.84 2.24
C GLU A 82 -5.13 -14.93 3.48
N ILE A 83 -4.05 -14.18 3.75
CA ILE A 83 -4.03 -13.22 4.85
C ILE A 83 -5.01 -12.08 4.59
N ILE A 84 -5.02 -11.52 3.38
CA ILE A 84 -5.90 -10.41 3.01
C ILE A 84 -7.36 -10.83 3.13
N THR A 85 -7.71 -12.02 2.63
CA THR A 85 -9.08 -12.55 2.72
C THR A 85 -9.47 -12.80 4.17
N ALA A 86 -8.61 -13.39 4.99
CA ALA A 86 -8.87 -13.61 6.42
C ALA A 86 -9.06 -12.30 7.21
N LEU A 87 -8.30 -11.24 6.88
CA LEU A 87 -8.41 -9.94 7.54
C LEU A 87 -9.64 -9.13 7.09
N LEU A 88 -10.05 -9.26 5.83
CA LEU A 88 -11.19 -8.51 5.29
C LEU A 88 -12.53 -9.20 5.53
N PHE A 89 -12.54 -10.53 5.60
CA PHE A 89 -13.73 -11.35 5.77
C PHE A 89 -13.55 -12.30 6.98
N PRO A 90 -13.52 -11.74 8.21
CA PRO A 90 -13.32 -12.53 9.43
C PRO A 90 -14.48 -13.51 9.67
N ASP A 91 -15.70 -13.09 9.34
CA ASP A 91 -16.87 -13.96 9.29
C ASP A 91 -16.95 -14.59 7.90
N ARG A 92 -16.65 -15.87 7.78
CA ARG A 92 -16.69 -16.63 6.51
C ARG A 92 -18.10 -16.75 5.89
N ALA A 93 -19.09 -16.10 6.50
CA ALA A 93 -20.46 -15.98 6.00
C ALA A 93 -20.63 -14.58 5.40
N VAL A 94 -20.94 -14.52 4.10
CA VAL A 94 -21.16 -13.30 3.30
C VAL A 94 -19.83 -12.61 2.90
N ALA A 95 -19.38 -12.59 1.64
CA ALA A 95 -20.09 -12.66 0.38
C ALA A 95 -19.17 -13.26 -0.69
N GLN A 96 -19.77 -13.87 -1.70
CA GLN A 96 -19.19 -13.92 -3.04
C GLN A 96 -18.52 -12.56 -3.31
N LEU A 97 -17.23 -12.54 -3.67
CA LEU A 97 -16.60 -11.29 -4.11
C LEU A 97 -17.56 -10.67 -5.13
N PRO A 98 -18.00 -9.41 -4.95
CA PRO A 98 -18.83 -8.78 -5.95
C PRO A 98 -18.05 -8.89 -7.26
N ASN A 99 -18.69 -9.45 -8.28
CA ASN A 99 -18.17 -9.48 -9.65
C ASN A 99 -17.45 -8.15 -9.91
N PRO A 100 -16.25 -8.11 -10.51
CA PRO A 100 -15.57 -6.84 -10.83
C PRO A 100 -16.45 -5.89 -11.67
N ASN A 101 -17.50 -6.42 -12.33
CA ASN A 101 -18.54 -5.64 -13.00
C ASN A 101 -19.69 -5.20 -12.08
N ALA A 102 -19.91 -5.89 -10.94
CA ALA A 102 -20.89 -5.57 -9.90
C ALA A 102 -20.37 -4.55 -8.85
N VAL A 103 -19.32 -3.80 -9.16
CA VAL A 103 -19.01 -2.62 -8.34
C VAL A 103 -20.08 -1.57 -8.64
N SER A 104 -21.14 -1.50 -7.83
CA SER A 104 -22.29 -0.58 -7.98
C SER A 104 -21.88 0.88 -8.17
N ARG A 105 -20.64 1.26 -7.77
CA ARG A 105 -20.06 2.58 -8.05
C ARG A 105 -19.98 2.95 -9.53
N LEU A 106 -20.05 2.01 -10.48
CA LEU A 106 -19.98 2.27 -11.93
C LEU A 106 -21.36 2.32 -12.61
N HIS A 107 -22.39 1.69 -12.03
CA HIS A 107 -23.73 1.60 -12.66
C HIS A 107 -24.65 2.76 -12.27
N GLU A 108 -24.45 3.38 -11.10
CA GLU A 108 -25.34 4.43 -10.58
C GLU A 108 -24.91 5.87 -10.94
N ARG A 109 -23.81 6.06 -11.67
CA ARG A 109 -23.26 7.41 -11.88
C ARG A 109 -23.69 7.97 -13.21
N HIS A 110 -24.59 8.96 -13.14
CA HIS A 110 -24.82 9.96 -14.17
C HIS A 110 -23.49 10.43 -14.79
N PHE A 111 -23.18 9.96 -16.00
CA PHE A 111 -21.94 10.29 -16.69
C PHE A 111 -22.11 11.59 -17.50
N PRO A 112 -21.19 12.56 -17.39
CA PRO A 112 -21.26 13.76 -18.21
C PRO A 112 -21.03 13.44 -19.70
N HIS A 113 -21.89 13.98 -20.56
CA HIS A 113 -21.77 13.96 -22.00
C HIS A 113 -21.44 15.36 -22.53
N VAL A 114 -20.84 15.45 -23.72
CA VAL A 114 -20.57 16.73 -24.40
C VAL A 114 -21.77 17.11 -25.26
N LEU A 115 -22.15 18.38 -25.26
CA LEU A 115 -23.17 18.93 -26.17
C LEU A 115 -22.60 18.94 -27.60
N SER A 116 -23.32 18.32 -28.53
CA SER A 116 -23.00 18.36 -29.96
C SER A 116 -23.38 19.71 -30.56
N GLY A 117 -22.55 20.23 -31.47
CA GLY A 117 -22.83 21.45 -32.21
C GLY A 117 -24.05 21.32 -33.12
N THR A 118 -24.80 22.41 -33.27
CA THR A 118 -25.87 22.54 -34.28
C THR A 118 -25.38 23.43 -35.42
N PRO A 119 -26.00 23.41 -36.62
CA PRO A 119 -25.61 24.27 -37.75
C PRO A 119 -25.56 25.75 -37.39
N THR A 120 -26.43 26.17 -36.46
CA THR A 120 -26.53 27.55 -35.95
C THR A 120 -25.50 27.87 -34.86
N GLN A 121 -25.07 26.89 -34.07
CA GLN A 121 -24.13 27.11 -32.96
C GLN A 121 -23.10 25.97 -32.89
N ARG A 122 -21.87 26.28 -33.34
CA ARG A 122 -20.75 25.32 -33.36
C ARG A 122 -20.37 24.79 -31.96
N ASN A 123 -20.45 25.64 -30.93
CA ASN A 123 -20.04 25.32 -29.55
C ASN A 123 -21.15 25.65 -28.55
N PRO A 124 -22.21 24.82 -28.44
CA PRO A 124 -23.29 25.06 -27.51
C PRO A 124 -22.84 24.84 -26.06
N GLN A 125 -23.28 25.73 -25.18
CA GLN A 125 -22.95 25.70 -23.76
C GLN A 125 -24.22 25.85 -22.93
N ARG A 126 -24.29 25.14 -21.81
CA ARG A 126 -25.37 25.24 -20.81
C ARG A 126 -24.81 25.84 -19.52
N ARG A 127 -25.65 26.59 -18.81
CA ARG A 127 -25.27 27.14 -17.50
C ARG A 127 -25.00 26.00 -16.52
N CYS A 128 -23.87 26.08 -15.80
CA CYS A 128 -23.49 25.08 -14.83
C CYS A 128 -24.44 25.09 -13.63
N HIS A 129 -25.13 23.96 -13.38
CA HIS A 129 -26.08 23.81 -12.27
C HIS A 129 -25.42 24.05 -10.91
N VAL A 130 -24.17 23.62 -10.73
CA VAL A 130 -23.43 23.80 -9.48
C VAL A 130 -23.01 25.26 -9.26
N CYS A 131 -22.55 25.94 -10.32
CA CYS A 131 -22.12 27.34 -10.21
C CYS A 131 -23.31 28.27 -10.01
N ARG A 132 -24.47 27.99 -10.65
CA ARG A 132 -25.72 28.73 -10.43
C ARG A 132 -26.10 28.80 -8.95
N LYS A 133 -25.96 27.70 -8.20
CA LYS A 133 -26.25 27.66 -6.75
C LYS A 133 -25.28 28.49 -5.90
N GLN A 134 -24.12 28.83 -6.43
CA GLN A 134 -23.05 29.55 -5.72
C GLN A 134 -22.84 30.97 -6.23
N ILE A 135 -23.82 31.54 -6.93
CA ILE A 135 -23.84 32.94 -7.39
C ILE A 135 -22.82 33.24 -8.51
N TYR A 136 -21.88 32.33 -8.81
CA TYR A 136 -20.96 32.45 -9.94
C TYR A 136 -21.62 32.03 -11.27
N ARG A 137 -21.50 32.87 -12.30
CA ARG A 137 -21.92 32.51 -13.66
C ARG A 137 -20.80 31.78 -14.39
N ARG A 138 -21.07 30.53 -14.80
CA ARG A 138 -20.22 29.75 -15.70
C ARG A 138 -21.06 28.88 -16.62
N ASP A 139 -20.69 28.85 -17.89
CA ASP A 139 -21.33 28.05 -18.94
C ASP A 139 -20.37 26.92 -19.37
N THR A 140 -20.93 25.76 -19.73
CA THR A 140 -20.18 24.51 -19.95
C THR A 140 -20.74 23.71 -21.10
N CYS A 141 -19.86 23.09 -21.88
CA CYS A 141 -20.24 22.16 -22.95
C CYS A 141 -20.60 20.75 -22.43
N PHE A 142 -20.39 20.46 -21.16
CA PHE A 142 -20.75 19.15 -20.57
C PHE A 142 -22.12 19.21 -19.91
N TYR A 143 -22.91 18.16 -20.06
CA TYR A 143 -24.22 18.01 -19.44
C TYR A 143 -24.45 16.56 -18.99
N CYS A 144 -25.43 16.30 -18.12
CA CYS A 144 -25.83 14.94 -17.80
C CYS A 144 -27.10 14.56 -18.59
N PRO A 145 -27.09 13.54 -19.47
CA PRO A 145 -28.28 13.11 -20.20
C PRO A 145 -29.26 12.31 -19.30
N SER A 146 -28.76 11.67 -18.24
CA SER A 146 -29.55 10.81 -17.35
C SER A 146 -30.39 11.56 -16.31
N CYS A 147 -30.16 12.87 -16.12
CA CYS A 147 -30.99 13.69 -15.24
C CYS A 147 -32.21 14.24 -16.00
N PRO A 148 -33.37 14.41 -15.34
CA PRO A 148 -34.56 15.00 -15.96
C PRO A 148 -34.30 16.42 -16.52
N ASP A 149 -33.55 17.25 -15.78
CA ASP A 149 -33.26 18.64 -16.17
C ASP A 149 -32.08 18.79 -17.15
N GLN A 150 -31.46 17.67 -17.54
CA GLN A 150 -30.22 17.62 -18.30
C GLN A 150 -29.21 18.75 -18.00
N PRO A 151 -28.79 18.92 -16.73
CA PRO A 151 -28.07 20.10 -16.28
C PRO A 151 -26.67 20.18 -16.87
N GLY A 152 -26.21 21.41 -17.15
CA GLY A 152 -24.81 21.70 -17.47
C GLY A 152 -23.90 21.43 -16.26
N LEU A 153 -22.76 20.77 -16.49
CA LEU A 153 -21.82 20.35 -15.45
C LEU A 153 -20.41 20.86 -15.73
N TRP A 154 -19.87 21.70 -14.85
CA TRP A 154 -18.46 22.10 -14.95
C TRP A 154 -17.55 21.02 -14.34
N ILE A 155 -17.04 20.12 -15.16
CA ILE A 155 -16.19 18.97 -14.72
C ILE A 155 -14.94 19.44 -13.96
N VAL A 156 -14.35 20.57 -14.36
CA VAL A 156 -13.17 21.14 -13.70
C VAL A 156 -13.51 21.59 -12.27
N TYR A 157 -14.71 22.15 -12.03
CA TYR A 157 -15.15 22.54 -10.69
C TYR A 157 -15.22 21.37 -9.72
N ILE A 158 -15.81 20.26 -10.18
CA ILE A 158 -16.09 19.10 -9.33
C ILE A 158 -14.77 18.44 -8.94
N LYS A 159 -13.82 18.34 -9.87
CA LYS A 159 -12.45 17.89 -9.58
C LYS A 159 -11.75 18.83 -8.60
N VAL A 160 -11.81 20.15 -8.80
CA VAL A 160 -11.16 21.13 -7.93
C VAL A 160 -11.75 21.14 -6.51
N GLN A 161 -13.08 21.17 -6.37
CA GLN A 161 -13.75 21.13 -5.06
C GLN A 161 -13.50 19.81 -4.32
N LYS A 162 -13.56 18.65 -5.01
CA LYS A 162 -13.16 17.37 -4.42
C LYS A 162 -11.70 17.38 -3.99
N LYS A 163 -10.81 17.97 -4.79
CA LYS A 163 -9.37 18.10 -4.46
C LYS A 163 -9.15 19.00 -3.24
N ILE A 164 -9.82 20.15 -3.14
CA ILE A 164 -9.73 21.08 -2.00
C ILE A 164 -10.24 20.40 -0.71
N LYS A 165 -11.45 19.83 -0.72
CA LYS A 165 -12.01 19.11 0.43
C LYS A 165 -11.15 17.91 0.84
N ASN A 166 -10.64 17.13 -0.11
CA ASN A 166 -9.74 16.01 0.16
C ASN A 166 -8.40 16.47 0.72
N THR A 167 -7.86 17.59 0.25
CA THR A 167 -6.58 18.16 0.73
C THR A 167 -6.71 18.67 2.17
N GLN A 168 -7.82 19.32 2.50
CA GLN A 168 -8.11 19.77 3.87
C GLN A 168 -8.32 18.58 4.82
N LYS A 169 -9.08 17.55 4.41
CA LYS A 169 -9.25 16.30 5.18
C LYS A 169 -7.93 15.56 5.35
N HIS A 170 -7.08 15.50 4.32
CA HIS A 170 -5.74 14.92 4.41
C HIS A 170 -4.81 15.69 5.35
N LYS A 171 -4.83 17.03 5.34
CA LYS A 171 -4.02 17.85 6.25
C LYS A 171 -4.41 17.62 7.71
N LYS A 172 -5.72 17.64 8.02
CA LYS A 172 -6.23 17.40 9.38
C LYS A 172 -5.91 15.99 9.88
N LYS A 173 -6.11 14.97 9.01
CA LYS A 173 -5.77 13.56 9.31
C LYS A 173 -4.26 13.31 9.39
N LYS A 174 -3.42 14.08 8.67
CA LYS A 174 -1.95 13.99 8.74
C LYS A 174 -1.41 14.58 10.05
N LYS A 175 -1.96 15.71 10.53
CA LYS A 175 -1.56 16.32 11.81
C LYS A 175 -1.84 15.38 12.99
N ALA A 176 -3.03 14.77 13.04
CA ALA A 176 -3.39 13.80 14.08
C ALA A 176 -2.54 12.51 14.03
N LYS A 177 -2.29 11.97 12.83
CA LYS A 177 -1.49 10.73 12.66
C LYS A 177 -0.01 10.90 12.96
N ASN A 178 0.58 12.06 12.65
CA ASN A 178 1.97 12.34 13.01
C ASN A 178 2.17 12.34 14.53
N CYS A 179 1.21 12.89 15.28
CA CYS A 179 1.25 12.94 16.74
C CYS A 179 1.12 11.53 17.35
N LEU A 180 0.16 10.73 16.85
CA LEU A 180 -0.07 9.36 17.34
C LEU A 180 1.09 8.41 17.01
N MET A 181 1.77 8.60 15.87
CA MET A 181 2.86 7.72 15.43
C MET A 181 4.19 8.02 16.15
N VAL A 182 4.46 9.29 16.50
CA VAL A 182 5.58 9.62 17.39
C VAL A 182 5.37 8.90 18.72
N LEU A 183 4.17 8.98 19.29
CA LEU A 183 3.84 8.25 20.52
C LEU A 183 4.00 6.72 20.35
N PHE A 184 3.54 6.15 19.24
CA PHE A 184 3.62 4.70 19.01
C PHE A 184 5.06 4.19 18.81
N LEU A 185 5.89 4.93 18.08
CA LEU A 185 7.31 4.59 17.89
C LEU A 185 8.11 4.77 19.19
N PHE A 186 7.81 5.79 19.98
CA PHE A 186 8.37 5.92 21.33
C PHE A 186 7.99 4.74 22.22
N SER A 187 6.72 4.32 22.21
CA SER A 187 6.30 3.14 22.99
C SER A 187 6.88 1.83 22.46
N LEU A 188 7.03 1.65 21.14
CA LEU A 188 7.62 0.43 20.59
C LEU A 188 9.12 0.33 20.89
N LEU A 189 9.84 1.45 20.76
CA LEU A 189 11.26 1.53 21.14
C LEU A 189 11.45 1.33 22.64
N PHE A 190 10.57 1.89 23.47
CA PHE A 190 10.58 1.65 24.92
C PHE A 190 10.32 0.18 25.25
N SER A 191 9.33 -0.47 24.65
CA SER A 191 9.06 -1.90 24.87
C SER A 191 10.19 -2.80 24.38
N LEU A 192 10.83 -2.48 23.24
CA LEU A 192 11.98 -3.23 22.74
C LEU A 192 13.23 -3.04 23.63
N MET A 193 13.46 -1.82 24.15
CA MET A 193 14.55 -1.55 25.11
C MET A 193 14.34 -2.32 26.42
N VAL A 194 13.11 -2.33 26.95
CA VAL A 194 12.77 -3.07 28.18
C VAL A 194 12.91 -4.58 27.97
N ALA A 195 12.49 -5.13 26.83
CA ALA A 195 12.64 -6.54 26.52
C ALA A 195 14.11 -6.96 26.38
N HIS A 196 14.94 -6.13 25.75
CA HIS A 196 16.37 -6.39 25.62
C HIS A 196 17.10 -6.33 26.97
N TYR A 197 16.75 -5.36 27.83
CA TYR A 197 17.24 -5.29 29.21
C TYR A 197 16.82 -6.51 30.03
N CYS A 198 15.58 -6.95 29.92
CA CYS A 198 15.08 -8.12 30.65
C CYS A 198 15.79 -9.42 30.22
N LEU A 199 16.10 -9.59 28.93
CA LEU A 199 16.86 -10.73 28.42
C LEU A 199 18.33 -10.70 28.86
N LEU A 200 18.95 -9.51 28.94
CA LEU A 200 20.31 -9.33 29.45
C LEU A 200 20.40 -9.62 30.97
N TYR A 201 19.42 -9.16 31.76
CA TYR A 201 19.40 -9.44 33.21
C TYR A 201 19.07 -10.91 33.52
N CYS A 202 18.21 -11.56 32.72
CA CYS A 202 17.90 -12.97 32.88
C CYS A 202 19.10 -13.87 32.54
N SER A 203 19.92 -13.49 31.56
CA SER A 203 21.16 -14.20 31.21
C SER A 203 22.30 -13.97 32.22
N LEU A 204 22.44 -12.77 32.80
CA LEU A 204 23.41 -12.53 33.89
C LEU A 204 23.03 -13.23 35.22
N SER A 205 21.74 -13.38 35.52
CA SER A 205 21.28 -14.09 36.73
C SER A 205 21.49 -15.61 36.64
N PHE A 206 21.53 -16.16 35.43
CA PHE A 206 21.76 -17.60 35.20
C PHE A 206 23.24 -17.99 35.29
N VAL A 207 24.15 -17.05 35.07
CA VAL A 207 25.62 -17.26 35.17
C VAL A 207 26.14 -17.06 36.61
N THR A 208 25.32 -16.57 37.53
CA THR A 208 25.69 -16.33 38.94
C THR A 208 25.16 -17.38 39.92
N VAL A 209 24.46 -18.41 39.44
CA VAL A 209 23.89 -19.52 40.26
C VAL A 209 24.44 -20.90 39.83
N PHE A 210 25.51 -20.93 39.04
CA PHE A 210 26.38 -22.09 38.82
C PHE A 210 27.82 -21.68 39.08
#